data_AF-A0A447SR22-F1
#
_entry.id   AF-A0A447SR22-F1
#
_cell.length_a   1.000
_cell.length_b   1.000
_cell.length_c   1.000
_cell.angle_alpha   90.00
_cell.angle_beta   90.00
_cell.angle_gamma   90.00
#
_symmetry.space_group_name_H-M   'P 1'
#
loop_
_entity.id
_entity.type
_entity.pdbx_description
1 polymer ?
#
loop_
_entity_poly.entity_id
_entity_poly.type
_entity_poly.pdbx_seq_one_letter_code
_entity_poly.pdbx_strand_id
1 'polypeptide(L)'
;MAKLNKKFVLGGLFGMLLGVGVFAGTQYAMKATSSTEFCVSCHSMEIPKEEWEGSVHFSNRKGIRAECADCHIPQDSAFHYVKTKVMALKDVWNTVVVDKLPDQEAYETHRLAMAKQVWAEMKENDSATCKSCHSAEAMVLSEQSEAAQKMHKIAQETNQTCIDCHKGIVHFMPEMDVDNQEASGELSKHGGEFSPQDKTLYSLAMSNVNIADGGSIRLMPYAELTDWKASGDQVSATITGWQQAGAESILYMDLGKRIMVALLEDVPQDKMQVLRSVYDEVTASDWKEVRLQINAPKSILTANLTALNQFGHNLNETYCSGCHAAIGADHYTANQWIGVVNSMKNRTSMSADDVRTLTIYLQRNSKDKVGASH
;
A
#
# COMPACT_ATOMS: atom_id res chain seq x y z
N MET A 1 53.43 44.93 27.16
CA MET A 1 53.36 43.68 26.37
C MET A 1 53.35 42.51 27.34
N ALA A 2 52.22 41.85 27.52
CA ALA A 2 52.10 40.70 28.43
C ALA A 2 52.97 39.55 27.91
N LYS A 3 53.88 39.03 28.74
CA LYS A 3 54.72 37.87 28.39
C LYS A 3 53.81 36.64 28.28
N LEU A 4 53.54 36.21 27.05
CA LEU A 4 52.77 35.02 26.76
C LEU A 4 53.46 33.82 27.43
N ASN A 5 52.76 33.14 28.35
CA ASN A 5 53.32 32.02 29.10
C ASN A 5 53.59 30.85 28.13
N LYS A 6 54.87 30.52 27.91
CA LYS A 6 55.30 29.45 26.98
C LYS A 6 54.60 28.12 27.25
N LYS A 7 54.23 27.81 28.50
CA LYS A 7 53.47 26.60 28.85
C LYS A 7 52.03 26.64 28.31
N PHE A 8 51.42 27.82 28.28
CA PHE A 8 50.08 28.04 27.73
C PHE A 8 50.09 27.94 26.19
N VAL A 9 51.16 28.43 25.56
CA VAL A 9 51.37 28.32 24.10
C VAL A 9 51.63 26.88 23.68
N LEU A 10 52.52 26.15 24.39
CA LEU A 10 52.77 24.73 24.13
C LEU A 10 51.53 23.86 24.39
N GLY A 11 50.79 24.13 25.47
CA GLY A 11 49.54 23.44 25.79
C GLY A 11 48.47 23.68 24.73
N GLY A 12 48.35 24.91 24.23
CA GLY A 12 47.44 25.26 23.13
C GLY A 12 47.82 24.56 21.81
N LEU A 13 49.10 24.51 21.46
CA LEU A 13 49.61 23.77 20.29
C LEU A 13 49.36 22.27 20.41
N PHE A 14 49.60 21.68 21.58
CA PHE A 14 49.31 20.27 21.82
C PHE A 14 47.81 19.97 21.72
N GLY A 15 46.95 20.79 22.33
CA GLY A 15 45.50 20.66 22.22
C GLY A 15 45.00 20.82 20.78
N MET A 16 45.59 21.73 20.01
CA MET A 16 45.28 21.89 18.59
C MET A 16 45.69 20.67 17.77
N LEU A 17 46.90 20.14 17.96
CA LEU A 17 47.37 18.93 17.27
C LEU A 17 46.51 17.72 17.62
N LEU A 18 46.12 17.57 18.88
CA LEU A 18 45.23 16.52 19.33
C LEU A 18 43.82 16.68 18.71
N GLY A 19 43.29 17.91 18.67
CA GLY A 19 42.01 18.20 18.02
C GLY A 19 42.02 17.88 16.52
N VAL A 20 43.08 18.26 15.80
CA VAL A 20 43.26 17.92 14.38
C VAL A 20 43.36 16.41 14.20
N GLY A 21 44.12 15.72 15.05
CA GLY A 21 44.26 14.26 15.00
C GLY A 21 42.92 13.54 15.21
N VAL A 22 42.14 13.95 16.21
CA VAL A 22 40.81 13.38 16.48
C VAL A 22 39.88 13.66 15.29
N PHE A 23 39.81 14.91 14.81
CA PHE A 23 38.96 15.26 13.68
C PHE A 23 39.30 14.47 12.41
N ALA A 24 40.58 14.43 12.04
CA ALA A 24 41.05 13.68 10.88
C ALA A 24 40.76 12.18 11.03
N GLY A 25 40.98 11.62 12.22
CA GLY A 25 40.68 10.22 12.53
C GLY A 25 39.19 9.92 12.39
N THR A 26 38.32 10.77 12.94
CA THR A 26 36.85 10.61 12.82
C THR A 26 36.42 10.71 11.36
N GLN A 27 36.88 11.71 10.60
CA GLN A 27 36.53 11.86 9.18
C GLN A 27 36.97 10.65 8.36
N TYR A 28 38.18 10.14 8.61
CA TYR A 28 38.67 8.92 7.97
C TYR A 28 37.79 7.72 8.28
N ALA A 29 37.44 7.49 9.55
CA ALA A 29 36.57 6.39 9.96
C ALA A 29 35.18 6.49 9.33
N MET A 30 34.59 7.68 9.30
CA MET A 30 33.27 7.91 8.68
C MET A 30 33.31 7.65 7.17
N LYS A 31 34.39 8.02 6.48
CA LYS A 31 34.57 7.76 5.06
C LYS A 31 34.81 6.28 4.77
N ALA A 32 35.71 5.64 5.52
CA ALA A 32 36.04 4.22 5.35
C ALA A 32 34.82 3.32 5.55
N THR A 33 34.03 3.59 6.58
CA THR A 33 32.77 2.85 6.86
C THR A 33 31.63 3.18 5.89
N SER A 34 31.83 4.10 4.94
CA SER A 34 30.89 4.41 3.86
C SER A 34 31.32 3.83 2.52
N SER A 35 32.45 3.12 2.48
CA SER A 35 32.92 2.49 1.24
C SER A 35 32.10 1.24 0.92
N THR A 36 31.89 0.97 -0.37
CA THR A 36 31.25 -0.28 -0.83
C THR A 36 32.02 -1.49 -0.33
N GLU A 37 33.35 -1.43 -0.31
CA GLU A 37 34.22 -2.48 0.21
C GLU A 37 33.94 -2.81 1.69
N PHE A 38 33.63 -1.80 2.51
CA PHE A 38 33.20 -2.00 3.89
C PHE A 38 31.79 -2.59 3.95
N CYS A 39 30.84 -2.02 3.19
CA CYS A 39 29.46 -2.50 3.17
C CYS A 39 29.37 -3.99 2.81
N VAL A 40 30.14 -4.46 1.83
CA VAL A 40 30.10 -5.86 1.37
C VAL A 40 31.11 -6.76 2.09
N SER A 41 31.72 -6.30 3.19
CA SER A 41 32.70 -7.09 3.94
C SER A 41 32.08 -8.18 4.83
N CYS A 42 30.77 -8.14 5.03
CA CYS A 42 30.01 -9.13 5.79
C CYS A 42 29.34 -10.15 4.87
N HIS A 43 29.26 -11.41 5.30
CA HIS A 43 28.60 -12.48 4.53
C HIS A 43 27.12 -12.16 4.25
N SER A 44 26.44 -11.50 5.19
CA SER A 44 25.03 -11.10 5.07
C SER A 44 24.77 -10.12 3.92
N MET A 45 25.82 -9.52 3.36
CA MET A 45 25.75 -8.53 2.28
C MET A 45 26.07 -9.13 0.89
N GLU A 46 26.31 -10.44 0.79
CA GLU A 46 26.57 -11.13 -0.48
C GLU A 46 25.36 -11.05 -1.43
N ILE A 47 24.16 -11.36 -0.92
CA ILE A 47 22.90 -11.30 -1.69
C ILE A 47 22.63 -9.88 -2.23
N PRO A 48 22.57 -8.82 -1.40
CA PRO A 48 22.32 -7.48 -1.93
C PRO A 48 23.45 -6.98 -2.84
N LYS A 49 24.69 -7.45 -2.66
CA LYS A 49 25.80 -7.14 -3.58
C LYS A 49 25.54 -7.74 -4.97
N GLU A 50 25.17 -9.02 -5.06
CA GLU A 50 24.87 -9.65 -6.35
C GLU A 50 23.71 -8.97 -7.07
N GLU A 51 22.65 -8.62 -6.33
CA GLU A 51 21.52 -7.87 -6.88
C GLU A 51 21.94 -6.48 -7.39
N TRP A 52 22.80 -5.78 -6.64
CA TRP A 52 23.36 -4.50 -7.07
C TRP A 52 24.18 -4.64 -8.34
N GLU A 53 25.09 -5.62 -8.42
CA GLU A 53 25.92 -5.89 -9.60
C GLU A 53 25.09 -6.20 -10.85
N GLY A 54 23.90 -6.81 -10.67
CA GLY A 54 22.92 -7.04 -11.73
C GLY A 54 22.09 -5.82 -12.14
N SER A 55 22.14 -4.72 -11.38
CA SER A 55 21.27 -3.56 -11.58
C SER A 55 21.82 -2.52 -12.55
N VAL A 56 20.93 -1.65 -13.04
CA VAL A 56 21.31 -0.48 -13.86
C VAL A 56 22.12 0.57 -13.08
N HIS A 57 22.12 0.50 -11.75
CA HIS A 57 22.90 1.40 -10.89
C HIS A 57 24.37 0.95 -10.77
N PHE A 58 24.67 -0.31 -11.07
CA PHE A 58 26.04 -0.81 -11.17
C PHE A 58 26.63 -0.64 -12.57
N SER A 59 25.84 -0.94 -13.61
CA SER A 59 26.26 -0.89 -15.01
C SER A 59 25.19 -0.30 -15.92
N ASN A 60 25.53 0.79 -16.61
CA ASN A 60 24.63 1.44 -17.56
C ASN A 60 25.40 2.09 -18.71
N ARG A 61 24.65 2.47 -19.74
CA ARG A 61 25.18 3.11 -20.96
C ARG A 61 25.80 4.49 -20.72
N LYS A 62 25.57 5.11 -19.56
CA LYS A 62 26.09 6.44 -19.21
C LYS A 62 27.44 6.37 -18.48
N GLY A 63 27.86 5.18 -18.04
CA GLY A 63 29.13 4.99 -17.33
C GLY A 63 29.13 5.58 -15.92
N ILE A 64 27.96 5.81 -15.33
CA ILE A 64 27.81 6.28 -13.95
C ILE A 64 27.54 5.08 -13.06
N ARG A 65 28.26 4.95 -11.95
CA ARG A 65 28.00 3.91 -10.95
C ARG A 65 27.61 4.56 -9.65
N ALA A 66 26.47 4.12 -9.09
CA ALA A 66 26.09 4.47 -7.74
C ALA A 66 26.61 3.37 -6.80
N GLU A 67 27.34 3.78 -5.78
CA GLU A 67 27.88 2.94 -4.72
C GLU A 67 26.86 2.76 -3.59
N CYS A 68 27.09 1.80 -2.68
CA CYS A 68 26.12 1.48 -1.61
C CYS A 68 25.73 2.73 -0.79
N ALA A 69 26.72 3.55 -0.44
CA ALA A 69 26.52 4.76 0.35
C ALA A 69 25.73 5.85 -0.37
N ASP A 70 25.79 5.90 -1.70
CA ASP A 70 25.07 6.93 -2.48
C ASP A 70 23.56 6.78 -2.35
N CYS A 71 23.08 5.55 -2.12
CA CYS A 71 21.66 5.23 -1.94
C CYS A 71 21.26 5.10 -0.45
N HIS A 72 22.13 4.51 0.39
CA HIS A 72 21.79 4.16 1.78
C HIS A 72 22.23 5.20 2.82
N ILE A 73 23.08 6.16 2.48
CA ILE A 73 23.61 7.15 3.44
C ILE A 73 23.28 8.57 2.97
N PRO A 74 22.23 9.21 3.52
CA PRO A 74 21.82 10.54 3.12
C PRO A 74 22.91 11.59 3.35
N GLN A 75 23.15 12.43 2.34
CA GLN A 75 24.14 13.52 2.36
C GLN A 75 23.49 14.91 2.47
N ASP A 76 22.16 14.97 2.60
CA ASP A 76 21.38 16.20 2.66
C ASP A 76 21.59 16.98 3.96
N SER A 77 21.88 16.28 5.06
CA SER A 77 22.21 16.90 6.33
C SER A 77 23.22 16.09 7.14
N ALA A 78 24.04 16.78 7.92
CA ALA A 78 24.95 16.13 8.87
C ALA A 78 24.19 15.29 9.91
N PHE A 79 22.97 15.68 10.25
CA PHE A 79 22.13 14.93 11.18
C PHE A 79 21.68 13.60 10.59
N HIS A 80 21.16 13.58 9.35
CA HIS A 80 20.77 12.32 8.69
C HIS A 80 21.96 11.39 8.49
N TYR A 81 23.09 11.93 8.02
CA TYR A 81 24.32 11.17 7.86
C TYR A 81 24.75 10.46 9.16
N VAL A 82 24.77 11.20 10.28
CA VAL A 82 25.15 10.64 11.59
C VAL A 82 24.07 9.70 12.13
N LYS A 83 22.77 9.99 11.97
CA LYS A 83 21.65 9.12 12.37
C LYS A 83 21.78 7.75 11.71
N THR A 84 21.94 7.70 10.39
CA THR A 84 22.12 6.44 9.64
C THR A 84 23.34 5.66 10.12
N LYS A 85 24.46 6.35 10.37
CA LYS A 85 25.70 5.72 10.87
C LYS A 85 25.55 5.13 12.27
N VAL A 86 24.81 5.79 13.15
CA VAL A 86 24.50 5.27 14.49
C VAL A 86 23.53 4.09 14.39
N MET A 87 22.52 4.16 13.53
CA MET A 87 21.58 3.06 13.31
C MET A 87 22.25 1.81 12.73
N ALA A 88 23.25 1.97 11.85
CA ALA A 88 24.03 0.87 11.29
C ALA A 88 24.79 0.03 12.34
N LEU A 89 24.98 0.54 13.57
CA LEU A 89 25.55 -0.26 14.67
C LEU A 89 24.67 -1.48 15.02
N LYS A 90 23.35 -1.37 14.79
CA LYS A 90 22.41 -2.49 14.93
C LYS A 90 22.75 -3.60 13.94
N ASP A 91 23.15 -3.26 12.71
CA ASP A 91 23.43 -4.24 11.66
C ASP A 91 24.75 -4.97 11.94
N VAL A 92 25.74 -4.23 12.46
CA VAL A 92 27.00 -4.81 12.97
C VAL A 92 26.72 -5.76 14.13
N TRP A 93 25.89 -5.38 15.10
CA TRP A 93 25.52 -6.25 16.22
C TRP A 93 24.79 -7.51 15.74
N ASN A 94 23.81 -7.36 14.85
CA ASN A 94 23.02 -8.49 14.36
C ASN A 94 23.84 -9.45 13.48
N THR A 95 24.86 -8.95 12.80
CA THR A 95 25.74 -9.78 11.97
C THR A 95 26.86 -10.43 12.81
N VAL A 96 27.49 -9.69 13.72
CA VAL A 96 28.67 -10.18 14.46
C VAL A 96 28.32 -10.96 15.73
N VAL A 97 27.26 -10.57 16.44
CA VAL A 97 26.90 -11.14 17.75
C VAL A 97 25.73 -12.11 17.65
N VAL A 98 24.69 -11.74 16.91
CA VAL A 98 23.45 -12.54 16.80
C VAL A 98 23.54 -13.55 15.66
N ASP A 99 24.32 -13.25 14.61
CA ASP A 99 24.37 -14.00 13.36
C ASP A 99 22.97 -14.21 12.75
N LYS A 100 22.23 -13.11 12.60
CA LYS A 100 20.80 -13.13 12.25
C LYS A 100 20.52 -13.54 10.79
N LEU A 101 21.51 -13.39 9.90
CA LEU A 101 21.39 -13.63 8.46
C LEU A 101 22.50 -14.57 7.96
N PRO A 102 22.60 -15.80 8.49
CA PRO A 102 23.70 -16.71 8.21
C PRO A 102 23.65 -17.30 6.79
N ASP A 103 22.46 -17.35 6.17
CA ASP A 103 22.20 -17.96 4.88
C ASP A 103 21.07 -17.26 4.12
N GLN A 104 20.80 -17.73 2.91
CA GLN A 104 19.78 -17.19 2.02
C GLN A 104 18.36 -17.33 2.58
N GLU A 105 18.01 -18.44 3.24
CA GLU A 105 16.68 -18.64 3.79
C GLU A 105 16.39 -17.63 4.90
N ALA A 106 17.37 -17.41 5.78
CA ALA A 106 17.29 -16.38 6.81
C ALA A 106 17.20 -14.97 6.23
N TYR A 107 17.92 -14.69 5.12
CA TYR A 107 17.81 -13.42 4.40
C TYR A 107 16.42 -13.20 3.84
N GLU A 108 15.88 -14.18 3.11
CA GLU A 108 14.53 -14.10 2.52
C GLU A 108 13.45 -13.91 3.59
N THR A 109 13.53 -14.67 4.69
CA THR A 109 12.60 -14.55 5.83
C THR A 109 12.56 -13.13 6.40
N HIS A 110 13.69 -12.42 6.39
CA HIS A 110 13.79 -11.06 6.92
C HIS A 110 13.72 -9.97 5.85
N ARG A 111 13.74 -10.32 4.56
CA ARG A 111 13.85 -9.38 3.43
C ARG A 111 12.75 -8.34 3.47
N LEU A 112 11.50 -8.75 3.71
CA LEU A 112 10.36 -7.82 3.78
C LEU A 112 10.51 -6.81 4.91
N ALA A 113 10.92 -7.26 6.10
CA ALA A 113 11.10 -6.37 7.26
C ALA A 113 12.25 -5.37 7.03
N MET A 114 13.37 -5.82 6.47
CA MET A 114 14.50 -4.96 6.13
C MET A 114 14.13 -3.95 5.04
N ALA A 115 13.47 -4.40 3.97
CA ALA A 115 13.02 -3.53 2.89
C ALA A 115 12.05 -2.45 3.38
N LYS A 116 11.07 -2.81 4.22
CA LYS A 116 10.14 -1.84 4.83
C LYS A 116 10.86 -0.78 5.66
N GLN A 117 11.89 -1.15 6.41
CA GLN A 117 12.68 -0.19 7.19
C GLN A 117 13.40 0.81 6.27
N VAL A 118 14.09 0.32 5.24
CA VAL A 118 14.81 1.17 4.27
C VAL A 118 13.84 2.08 3.51
N TRP A 119 12.70 1.57 3.05
CA TRP A 119 11.69 2.38 2.35
C TRP A 119 11.09 3.46 3.25
N ALA A 120 10.84 3.15 4.52
CA ALA A 120 10.35 4.14 5.47
C ALA A 120 11.37 5.26 5.68
N GLU A 121 12.65 4.94 5.82
CA GLU A 121 13.73 5.93 5.96
C GLU A 121 13.89 6.78 4.69
N MET A 122 13.87 6.16 3.50
CA MET A 122 13.91 6.86 2.21
C MET A 122 12.66 7.71 1.96
N LYS A 123 11.53 7.39 2.57
CA LYS A 123 10.31 8.20 2.48
C LYS A 123 10.36 9.37 3.47
N GLU A 124 10.79 9.11 4.71
CA GLU A 124 10.95 10.12 5.76
C GLU A 124 11.87 11.26 5.32
N ASN A 125 12.96 10.94 4.60
CA ASN A 125 13.91 11.91 4.09
C ASN A 125 13.61 12.40 2.65
N ASP A 126 12.39 12.20 2.16
CA ASP A 126 11.95 12.65 0.82
C ASP A 126 12.84 12.14 -0.33
N SER A 127 13.33 10.90 -0.20
CA SER A 127 14.22 10.24 -1.16
C SER A 127 15.45 11.07 -1.50
N ALA A 128 16.03 11.75 -0.49
CA ALA A 128 17.15 12.67 -0.64
C ALA A 128 18.34 12.04 -1.40
N THR A 129 18.65 10.77 -1.13
CA THR A 129 19.71 10.03 -1.82
C THR A 129 19.41 9.85 -3.30
N CYS A 130 18.17 9.51 -3.67
CA CYS A 130 17.74 9.44 -5.06
C CYS A 130 17.86 10.81 -5.75
N LYS A 131 17.35 11.86 -5.11
CA LYS A 131 17.29 13.23 -5.66
C LYS A 131 18.67 13.87 -5.83
N SER A 132 19.69 13.39 -5.11
CA SER A 132 21.08 13.85 -5.28
C SER A 132 21.62 13.63 -6.71
N CYS A 133 21.12 12.62 -7.39
CA CYS A 133 21.44 12.30 -8.80
C CYS A 133 20.23 12.47 -9.74
N HIS A 134 19.01 12.26 -9.24
CA HIS A 134 17.76 12.28 -10.00
C HIS A 134 16.86 13.45 -9.58
N SER A 135 17.32 14.68 -9.81
CA SER A 135 16.50 15.87 -9.53
C SER A 135 15.26 15.92 -10.43
N ALA A 136 14.11 16.26 -9.85
CA ALA A 136 12.85 16.38 -10.57
C ALA A 136 12.89 17.45 -11.68
N GLU A 137 13.72 18.48 -11.50
CA GLU A 137 13.87 19.62 -12.40
C GLU A 137 14.73 19.29 -13.63
N ALA A 138 15.73 18.41 -13.49
CA ALA A 138 16.59 17.99 -14.60
C ALA A 138 16.00 16.82 -15.40
N MET A 139 14.89 16.25 -14.94
CA MET A 139 14.26 15.11 -15.60
C MET A 139 13.47 15.56 -16.83
N VAL A 140 13.89 15.15 -18.02
CA VAL A 140 13.21 15.52 -19.28
C VAL A 140 11.98 14.63 -19.47
N LEU A 141 10.79 15.12 -19.10
CA LEU A 141 9.55 14.35 -19.20
C LEU A 141 9.28 13.87 -20.64
N SER A 142 9.50 14.71 -21.65
CA SER A 142 9.20 14.37 -23.05
C SER A 142 9.96 13.15 -23.59
N GLU A 143 11.09 12.78 -22.99
CA GLU A 143 11.92 11.62 -23.36
C GLU A 143 11.49 10.33 -22.67
N GLN A 144 10.46 10.38 -21.81
CA GLN A 144 9.93 9.23 -21.09
C GLN A 144 8.72 8.62 -21.82
N SER A 145 8.34 7.41 -21.43
CA SER A 145 7.07 6.83 -21.89
C SER A 145 5.88 7.68 -21.44
N GLU A 146 4.79 7.71 -22.21
CA GLU A 146 3.59 8.50 -21.90
C GLU A 146 3.05 8.21 -20.49
N ALA A 147 3.10 6.94 -20.08
CA ALA A 147 2.69 6.53 -18.73
C ALA A 147 3.60 7.13 -17.65
N ALA A 148 4.92 7.07 -17.82
CA ALA A 148 5.88 7.65 -16.88
C ALA A 148 5.75 9.17 -16.80
N GLN A 149 5.52 9.85 -17.94
CA GLN A 149 5.26 11.29 -17.97
C GLN A 149 4.06 11.68 -17.10
N LYS A 150 2.96 10.95 -17.26
CA LYS A 150 1.74 11.21 -16.48
C LYS A 150 1.98 10.97 -14.99
N MET A 151 2.63 9.87 -14.64
CA MET A 151 2.89 9.53 -13.23
C MET A 151 3.87 10.49 -12.57
N HIS A 152 4.94 10.92 -13.25
CA HIS A 152 5.86 11.91 -12.68
C HIS A 152 5.23 13.29 -12.50
N LYS A 153 4.32 13.72 -13.40
CA LYS A 153 3.53 14.95 -13.19
C LYS A 153 2.66 14.83 -11.95
N ILE A 154 1.95 13.72 -11.80
CA ILE A 154 1.13 13.45 -10.62
C ILE A 154 1.99 13.44 -9.34
N ALA A 155 3.16 12.80 -9.37
CA ALA A 155 4.06 12.75 -8.22
C ALA A 155 4.52 14.15 -7.79
N GLN A 156 4.82 15.05 -8.75
CA GLN A 156 5.17 16.44 -8.47
C GLN A 156 4.00 17.24 -7.90
N GLU A 157 2.78 17.06 -8.43
CA GLU A 157 1.57 17.74 -7.96
C GLU A 157 1.12 17.27 -6.57
N THR A 158 1.42 16.01 -6.21
CA THR A 158 0.97 15.36 -4.97
C THR A 158 2.08 15.19 -3.93
N ASN A 159 3.27 15.76 -4.16
CA ASN A 159 4.44 15.66 -3.28
C ASN A 159 4.80 14.21 -2.92
N GLN A 160 4.74 13.30 -3.89
CA GLN A 160 5.19 11.91 -3.70
C GLN A 160 6.72 11.82 -3.75
N THR A 161 7.27 10.90 -2.96
CA THR A 161 8.70 10.60 -2.94
C THR A 161 9.06 9.60 -4.06
N CYS A 162 10.34 9.49 -4.41
CA CYS A 162 10.77 8.55 -5.45
C CYS A 162 10.46 7.10 -5.05
N ILE A 163 10.65 6.77 -3.77
CA ILE A 163 10.42 5.43 -3.22
C ILE A 163 8.92 5.08 -3.08
N ASP A 164 8.02 6.06 -3.22
CA ASP A 164 6.58 5.80 -3.32
C ASP A 164 6.21 5.13 -4.65
N CYS A 165 7.07 5.13 -5.67
CA CYS A 165 6.81 4.40 -6.92
C CYS A 165 7.92 3.42 -7.27
N HIS A 166 9.17 3.78 -7.01
CA HIS A 166 10.32 3.00 -7.44
C HIS A 166 10.86 2.14 -6.30
N LYS A 167 10.12 1.11 -5.91
CA LYS A 167 10.59 0.07 -4.98
C LYS A 167 11.28 -1.05 -5.76
N GLY A 168 12.26 -1.70 -5.13
CA GLY A 168 12.98 -2.83 -5.73
C GLY A 168 13.79 -2.48 -6.99
N ILE A 169 14.37 -1.26 -7.06
CA ILE A 169 15.12 -0.78 -8.23
C ILE A 169 16.45 -1.52 -8.40
N VAL A 170 17.12 -1.77 -7.27
CA VAL A 170 18.46 -2.37 -7.20
C VAL A 170 18.34 -3.77 -6.61
N HIS A 171 17.66 -3.89 -5.48
CA HIS A 171 17.43 -5.15 -4.79
C HIS A 171 16.09 -5.74 -5.20
N PHE A 172 16.01 -7.06 -5.29
CA PHE A 172 14.75 -7.72 -5.65
C PHE A 172 13.67 -7.46 -4.60
N MET A 173 12.46 -7.24 -5.09
CA MET A 173 11.27 -7.08 -4.24
C MET A 173 11.10 -8.30 -3.36
N PRO A 174 10.87 -8.13 -2.05
CA PRO A 174 10.49 -9.25 -1.18
C PRO A 174 9.19 -9.90 -1.66
N GLU A 175 9.08 -11.20 -1.41
CA GLU A 175 7.78 -11.84 -1.41
C GLU A 175 6.91 -11.14 -0.37
N MET A 176 5.76 -10.64 -0.84
CA MET A 176 4.73 -10.14 0.05
C MET A 176 4.02 -11.39 0.55
N ASP A 177 4.24 -11.73 1.82
CA ASP A 177 3.55 -12.87 2.42
C ASP A 177 2.05 -12.58 2.42
N VAL A 178 1.30 -13.32 1.60
CA VAL A 178 -0.15 -13.18 1.53
C VAL A 178 -0.80 -14.53 1.77
N ASP A 179 -0.89 -14.90 3.04
CA ASP A 179 -1.85 -15.92 3.44
C ASP A 179 -3.27 -15.31 3.45
N ASN A 180 -3.91 -15.30 2.28
CA ASN A 180 -5.32 -14.89 2.16
C ASN A 180 -6.28 -15.83 2.89
N GLN A 181 -5.90 -17.08 3.18
CA GLN A 181 -6.76 -17.99 3.92
C GLN A 181 -6.79 -17.62 5.39
N GLU A 182 -5.66 -17.21 5.97
CA GLU A 182 -5.61 -16.67 7.32
C GLU A 182 -6.30 -15.30 7.40
N ALA A 183 -6.04 -14.36 6.48
CA ALA A 183 -6.69 -13.05 6.50
C ALA A 183 -8.22 -13.12 6.26
N SER A 184 -8.68 -13.97 5.34
CA SER A 184 -10.11 -14.24 5.14
C SER A 184 -10.70 -15.02 6.32
N GLY A 185 -9.90 -15.89 6.95
CA GLY A 185 -10.23 -16.59 8.18
C GLY A 185 -10.46 -15.63 9.35
N GLU A 186 -9.57 -14.64 9.54
CA GLU A 186 -9.73 -13.56 10.51
C GLU A 186 -10.98 -12.72 10.22
N LEU A 187 -11.21 -12.31 8.96
CA LEU A 187 -12.42 -11.58 8.59
C LEU A 187 -13.69 -12.38 8.90
N SER A 188 -13.65 -13.70 8.67
CA SER A 188 -14.78 -14.60 8.96
C SER A 188 -15.11 -14.70 10.45
N LYS A 189 -14.16 -14.40 11.36
CA LYS A 189 -14.43 -14.34 12.81
C LYS A 189 -15.35 -13.19 13.20
N HIS A 190 -15.46 -12.17 12.36
CA HIS A 190 -16.40 -11.06 12.53
C HIS A 190 -17.83 -11.42 12.06
N GLY A 191 -18.03 -12.64 11.54
CA GLY A 191 -19.35 -13.20 11.23
C GLY A 191 -20.23 -13.32 12.46
N GLY A 192 -21.42 -12.73 12.42
CA GLY A 192 -22.32 -12.66 13.58
C GLY A 192 -21.99 -11.55 14.57
N GLU A 193 -20.98 -10.71 14.32
CA GLU A 193 -20.62 -9.58 15.18
C GLU A 193 -21.59 -8.41 14.95
N PHE A 194 -22.76 -8.49 15.57
CA PHE A 194 -23.76 -7.42 15.59
C PHE A 194 -24.73 -7.60 16.77
N SER A 195 -25.33 -6.49 17.17
CA SER A 195 -26.30 -6.36 18.25
C SER A 195 -27.67 -5.92 17.72
N PRO A 196 -28.77 -6.12 18.47
CA PRO A 196 -30.09 -5.63 18.06
C PRO A 196 -30.19 -4.10 17.88
N GLN A 197 -29.20 -3.34 18.34
CA GLN A 197 -29.14 -1.88 18.17
C GLN A 197 -28.54 -1.46 16.82
N ASP A 198 -27.83 -2.37 16.14
CA ASP A 198 -27.18 -2.07 14.87
C ASP A 198 -28.21 -1.93 13.74
N LYS A 199 -28.19 -0.78 13.07
CA LYS A 199 -29.18 -0.47 12.02
C LYS A 199 -28.88 -1.12 10.68
N THR A 200 -27.59 -1.34 10.40
CA THR A 200 -27.09 -1.82 9.12
C THR A 200 -26.12 -2.96 9.35
N LEU A 201 -26.30 -4.05 8.59
CA LEU A 201 -25.35 -5.15 8.51
C LEU A 201 -24.68 -5.15 7.14
N TYR A 202 -23.46 -5.66 7.09
CA TYR A 202 -22.66 -5.75 5.88
C TYR A 202 -22.35 -7.21 5.58
N SER A 203 -22.41 -7.59 4.31
CA SER A 203 -21.92 -8.89 3.85
C SER A 203 -20.39 -8.91 3.88
N LEU A 204 -19.81 -9.96 4.49
CA LEU A 204 -18.36 -10.12 4.64
C LEU A 204 -17.68 -10.56 3.33
N ALA A 205 -18.33 -11.43 2.57
CA ALA A 205 -17.76 -12.11 1.42
C ALA A 205 -18.82 -12.39 0.34
N MET A 206 -18.38 -12.77 -0.87
CA MET A 206 -19.33 -13.21 -1.89
C MET A 206 -20.09 -14.44 -1.41
N SER A 207 -21.41 -14.37 -1.40
CA SER A 207 -22.25 -15.44 -0.86
C SER A 207 -23.56 -15.54 -1.61
N ASN A 208 -23.98 -16.78 -1.86
CA ASN A 208 -25.31 -17.04 -2.41
C ASN A 208 -26.31 -17.06 -1.26
N VAL A 209 -27.33 -16.23 -1.36
CA VAL A 209 -28.41 -16.15 -0.36
C VAL A 209 -29.76 -16.28 -1.05
N ASN A 210 -30.73 -16.76 -0.30
CA ASN A 210 -32.06 -17.01 -0.83
C ASN A 210 -32.95 -15.78 -0.66
N ILE A 211 -33.81 -15.56 -1.64
CA ILE A 211 -34.93 -14.63 -1.49
C ILE A 211 -36.02 -15.34 -0.69
N ALA A 212 -36.73 -14.57 0.14
CA ALA A 212 -37.79 -15.12 1.00
C ALA A 212 -38.86 -15.93 0.23
N ASP A 213 -39.14 -15.58 -1.02
CA ASP A 213 -40.21 -16.14 -1.85
C ASP A 213 -39.72 -16.92 -3.09
N GLY A 214 -38.44 -17.34 -3.11
CA GLY A 214 -37.84 -18.10 -4.21
C GLY A 214 -36.91 -17.28 -5.11
N GLY A 215 -35.86 -17.93 -5.60
CA GLY A 215 -34.74 -17.30 -6.33
C GLY A 215 -33.49 -17.16 -5.46
N SER A 216 -32.33 -17.10 -6.12
CA SER A 216 -31.02 -16.84 -5.52
C SER A 216 -30.54 -15.45 -5.90
N ILE A 217 -29.84 -14.82 -4.95
CA ILE A 217 -28.98 -13.68 -5.25
C ILE A 217 -27.57 -14.02 -4.80
N ARG A 218 -26.59 -13.51 -5.54
CA ARG A 218 -25.20 -13.51 -5.09
C ARG A 218 -24.89 -12.14 -4.49
N LEU A 219 -24.81 -12.09 -3.16
CA LEU A 219 -24.34 -10.91 -2.45
C LEU A 219 -22.85 -10.70 -2.71
N MET A 220 -22.47 -9.44 -2.85
CA MET A 220 -21.07 -9.02 -2.89
C MET A 220 -20.62 -8.60 -1.48
N PRO A 221 -19.32 -8.64 -1.18
CA PRO A 221 -18.75 -8.00 0.01
C PRO A 221 -19.23 -6.55 0.12
N TYR A 222 -19.41 -6.06 1.34
CA TYR A 222 -19.91 -4.73 1.66
C TYR A 222 -21.37 -4.44 1.25
N ALA A 223 -22.14 -5.43 0.80
CA ALA A 223 -23.58 -5.24 0.57
C ALA A 223 -24.27 -4.83 1.86
N GLU A 224 -25.05 -3.74 1.82
CA GLU A 224 -25.71 -3.16 2.99
C GLU A 224 -27.11 -3.74 3.17
N LEU A 225 -27.38 -4.24 4.36
CA LEU A 225 -28.64 -4.87 4.74
C LEU A 225 -29.28 -4.10 5.90
N THR A 226 -30.53 -3.68 5.70
CA THR A 226 -31.32 -2.90 6.67
C THR A 226 -32.61 -3.63 7.02
N ASP A 227 -33.40 -3.08 7.96
CA ASP A 227 -34.70 -3.63 8.37
C ASP A 227 -34.63 -5.13 8.73
N TRP A 228 -33.56 -5.52 9.41
CA TRP A 228 -33.23 -6.93 9.61
C TRP A 228 -33.83 -7.51 10.89
N LYS A 229 -34.10 -8.82 10.87
CA LYS A 229 -34.55 -9.61 12.01
C LYS A 229 -33.79 -10.93 12.04
N ALA A 230 -33.13 -11.19 13.17
CA ALA A 230 -32.47 -12.46 13.42
C ALA A 230 -33.46 -13.50 13.95
N SER A 231 -33.47 -14.70 13.35
CA SER A 231 -34.23 -15.86 13.80
C SER A 231 -33.35 -17.11 13.70
N GLY A 232 -32.95 -17.66 14.85
CA GLY A 232 -31.98 -18.77 14.89
C GLY A 232 -30.64 -18.37 14.28
N ASP A 233 -30.18 -19.11 13.27
CA ASP A 233 -28.93 -18.85 12.53
C ASP A 233 -29.15 -18.05 11.23
N GLN A 234 -30.37 -17.59 11.00
CA GLN A 234 -30.74 -16.83 9.80
C GLN A 234 -31.08 -15.38 10.17
N VAL A 235 -30.82 -14.49 9.22
CA VAL A 235 -31.21 -13.08 9.26
C VAL A 235 -32.07 -12.80 8.04
N SER A 236 -33.31 -12.40 8.28
CA SER A 236 -34.16 -11.83 7.25
C SER A 236 -33.88 -10.33 7.19
N ALA A 237 -33.50 -9.80 6.03
CA ALA A 237 -33.13 -8.39 5.88
C ALA A 237 -33.57 -7.83 4.53
N THR A 238 -33.58 -6.50 4.42
CA THR A 238 -33.82 -5.81 3.15
C THR A 238 -32.48 -5.35 2.56
N ILE A 239 -32.26 -5.66 1.28
CA ILE A 239 -31.23 -5.00 0.47
C ILE A 239 -31.90 -3.94 -0.41
N THR A 240 -31.28 -2.76 -0.51
CA THR A 240 -31.71 -1.67 -1.39
C THR A 240 -30.57 -1.32 -2.33
N GLY A 241 -30.88 -1.00 -3.58
CA GLY A 241 -29.89 -0.50 -4.52
C GLY A 241 -30.50 -0.09 -5.85
N TRP A 242 -29.64 0.22 -6.80
CA TRP A 242 -30.00 0.80 -8.09
C TRP A 242 -29.80 -0.21 -9.22
N GLN A 243 -30.74 -0.27 -10.15
CA GLN A 243 -30.66 -1.02 -11.40
C GLN A 243 -30.61 -0.04 -12.57
N GLN A 244 -29.69 -0.27 -13.49
CA GLN A 244 -29.63 0.47 -14.75
C GLN A 244 -30.47 -0.25 -15.81
N ALA A 245 -31.18 0.49 -16.66
CA ALA A 245 -31.91 -0.08 -17.79
C ALA A 245 -30.98 -0.91 -18.70
N GLY A 246 -31.36 -2.15 -18.98
CA GLY A 246 -30.56 -3.13 -19.74
C GLY A 246 -29.53 -3.90 -18.90
N ALA A 247 -29.43 -3.64 -17.59
CA ALA A 247 -28.57 -4.36 -16.65
C ALA A 247 -29.33 -4.72 -15.37
N GLU A 248 -30.59 -5.15 -15.50
CA GLU A 248 -31.50 -5.42 -14.38
C GLU A 248 -31.05 -6.59 -13.50
N SER A 249 -30.15 -7.45 -13.97
CA SER A 249 -29.56 -8.52 -13.16
C SER A 249 -28.55 -8.01 -12.13
N ILE A 250 -28.23 -6.73 -12.10
CA ILE A 250 -27.20 -6.16 -11.24
C ILE A 250 -27.80 -5.12 -10.30
N LEU A 251 -27.45 -5.22 -9.01
CA LEU A 251 -27.76 -4.20 -8.02
C LEU A 251 -26.51 -3.37 -7.70
N TYR A 252 -26.61 -2.06 -7.91
CA TYR A 252 -25.58 -1.07 -7.62
C TYR A 252 -25.88 -0.33 -6.32
N MET A 253 -24.83 0.06 -5.58
CA MET A 253 -24.98 0.78 -4.31
C MET A 253 -25.55 2.19 -4.50
N ASP A 254 -25.05 2.93 -5.48
CA ASP A 254 -25.44 4.33 -5.72
C ASP A 254 -25.82 4.56 -7.19
N LEU A 255 -26.67 5.56 -7.41
CA LEU A 255 -27.02 6.06 -8.74
C LEU A 255 -25.77 6.49 -9.52
N GLY A 256 -25.65 6.03 -10.77
CA GLY A 256 -24.55 6.41 -11.67
C GLY A 256 -23.18 5.82 -11.32
N LYS A 257 -23.07 5.06 -10.22
CA LYS A 257 -21.81 4.44 -9.77
C LYS A 257 -21.87 2.93 -9.92
N ARG A 258 -20.88 2.36 -10.60
CA ARG A 258 -20.77 0.92 -10.89
C ARG A 258 -20.20 0.14 -9.70
N ILE A 259 -20.70 0.41 -8.49
CA ILE A 259 -20.35 -0.29 -7.24
C ILE A 259 -21.37 -1.42 -7.06
N MET A 260 -21.05 -2.62 -7.55
CA MET A 260 -21.99 -3.73 -7.54
C MET A 260 -22.04 -4.39 -6.15
N VAL A 261 -23.24 -4.48 -5.57
CA VAL A 261 -23.50 -5.05 -4.24
C VAL A 261 -24.28 -6.37 -4.29
N ALA A 262 -24.98 -6.65 -5.39
CA ALA A 262 -25.59 -7.96 -5.61
C ALA A 262 -25.72 -8.28 -7.10
N LEU A 263 -25.72 -9.59 -7.42
CA LEU A 263 -26.15 -10.13 -8.71
C LEU A 263 -27.45 -10.90 -8.49
N LEU A 264 -28.45 -10.59 -9.29
CA LEU A 264 -29.75 -11.24 -9.32
C LEU A 264 -29.70 -12.31 -10.41
N GLU A 265 -29.87 -13.58 -10.04
CA GLU A 265 -29.83 -14.69 -10.99
C GLU A 265 -31.25 -14.99 -11.48
N ASP A 266 -32.08 -15.58 -10.62
CA ASP A 266 -33.44 -16.02 -10.94
C ASP A 266 -34.47 -15.29 -10.07
N VAL A 267 -34.45 -13.95 -10.09
CA VAL A 267 -35.31 -13.13 -9.25
C VAL A 267 -36.57 -12.69 -10.01
N PRO A 268 -37.77 -13.13 -9.62
CA PRO A 268 -39.00 -12.69 -10.25
C PRO A 268 -39.17 -11.17 -10.10
N GLN A 269 -39.45 -10.48 -11.20
CA GLN A 269 -39.56 -9.01 -11.23
C GLN A 269 -40.71 -8.49 -10.35
N ASP A 270 -41.77 -9.28 -10.14
CA ASP A 270 -42.90 -8.97 -9.25
C ASP A 270 -42.52 -8.95 -7.76
N LYS A 271 -41.36 -9.52 -7.41
CA LYS A 271 -40.81 -9.52 -6.04
C LYS A 271 -39.87 -8.36 -5.77
N MET A 272 -39.47 -7.62 -6.80
CA MET A 272 -38.68 -6.40 -6.64
C MET A 272 -39.58 -5.19 -6.49
N GLN A 273 -39.50 -4.55 -5.32
CA GLN A 273 -40.23 -3.31 -5.10
C GLN A 273 -39.44 -2.13 -5.66
N VAL A 274 -39.94 -1.52 -6.73
CA VAL A 274 -39.40 -0.26 -7.26
C VAL A 274 -39.84 0.90 -6.37
N LEU A 275 -38.87 1.62 -5.82
CA LEU A 275 -39.09 2.78 -4.97
C LEU A 275 -39.23 4.06 -5.79
N ARG A 276 -38.35 4.25 -6.78
CA ARG A 276 -38.38 5.38 -7.71
C ARG A 276 -37.64 5.06 -9.00
N SER A 277 -37.90 5.86 -10.03
CA SER A 277 -37.17 5.84 -11.29
C SER A 277 -36.60 7.22 -11.58
N VAL A 278 -35.35 7.27 -12.01
CA VAL A 278 -34.58 8.50 -12.25
C VAL A 278 -33.83 8.35 -13.56
N TYR A 279 -33.95 9.32 -14.46
CA TYR A 279 -33.05 9.44 -15.60
C TYR A 279 -31.78 10.14 -15.16
N ASP A 280 -30.62 9.51 -15.38
CA ASP A 280 -29.33 10.09 -15.03
C ASP A 280 -28.62 10.60 -16.30
N GLU A 281 -28.42 11.91 -16.37
CA GLU A 281 -27.80 12.60 -17.51
C GLU A 281 -26.32 12.19 -17.71
N VAL A 282 -25.63 11.81 -16.63
CA VAL A 282 -24.20 11.43 -16.69
C VAL A 282 -24.01 10.10 -17.40
N THR A 283 -24.87 9.12 -17.10
CA THR A 283 -24.89 7.80 -17.73
C THR A 283 -25.80 7.72 -18.96
N ALA A 284 -26.58 8.78 -19.23
CA ALA A 284 -27.59 8.86 -20.28
C ALA A 284 -28.57 7.66 -20.26
N SER A 285 -29.00 7.27 -19.07
CA SER A 285 -29.73 6.02 -18.84
C SER A 285 -30.78 6.15 -17.74
N ASP A 286 -31.84 5.35 -17.84
CA ASP A 286 -32.84 5.21 -16.78
C ASP A 286 -32.34 4.28 -15.67
N TRP A 287 -32.55 4.71 -14.44
CA TRP A 287 -32.21 3.97 -13.24
C TRP A 287 -33.42 3.77 -12.35
N LYS A 288 -33.53 2.59 -11.76
CA LYS A 288 -34.58 2.24 -10.80
C LYS A 288 -33.95 1.92 -9.46
N GLU A 289 -34.38 2.62 -8.42
CA GLU A 289 -34.05 2.23 -7.06
C GLU A 289 -35.02 1.13 -6.64
N VAL A 290 -34.49 -0.04 -6.27
CA VAL A 290 -35.27 -1.22 -5.92
C VAL A 290 -34.89 -1.73 -4.54
N ARG A 291 -35.85 -2.35 -3.87
CA ARG A 291 -35.61 -3.09 -2.62
C ARG A 291 -36.14 -4.51 -2.71
N LEU A 292 -35.43 -5.41 -2.02
CA LEU A 292 -35.71 -6.84 -1.99
C LEU A 292 -35.49 -7.40 -0.59
N GLN A 293 -36.33 -8.34 -0.17
CA GLN A 293 -36.14 -9.09 1.08
C GLN A 293 -35.38 -10.38 0.83
N ILE A 294 -34.39 -10.64 1.68
CA ILE A 294 -33.47 -11.76 1.56
C ILE A 294 -33.32 -12.47 2.90
N ASN A 295 -32.90 -13.73 2.86
CA ASN A 295 -32.53 -14.50 4.03
C ASN A 295 -31.06 -14.93 3.90
N ALA A 296 -30.25 -14.50 4.86
CA ALA A 296 -28.81 -14.72 4.89
C ALA A 296 -28.39 -15.40 6.21
N PRO A 297 -27.41 -16.32 6.21
CA PRO A 297 -26.82 -16.84 7.43
C PRO A 297 -26.18 -15.73 8.29
N LYS A 298 -26.27 -15.86 9.61
CA LYS A 298 -25.61 -14.90 10.53
C LYS A 298 -24.10 -14.83 10.32
N SER A 299 -23.48 -15.98 10.03
CA SER A 299 -22.03 -16.13 9.88
C SER A 299 -21.41 -15.31 8.75
N ILE A 300 -22.20 -14.84 7.78
CA ILE A 300 -21.72 -14.05 6.65
C ILE A 300 -21.99 -12.54 6.79
N LEU A 301 -22.59 -12.13 7.91
CA LEU A 301 -22.98 -10.75 8.18
C LEU A 301 -22.25 -10.18 9.39
N THR A 302 -21.97 -8.88 9.37
CA THR A 302 -21.39 -8.16 10.51
C THR A 302 -21.89 -6.72 10.56
N ALA A 303 -21.88 -6.08 11.73
CA ALA A 303 -22.01 -4.62 11.85
C ALA A 303 -20.64 -3.92 11.82
N ASN A 304 -19.54 -4.68 11.88
CA ASN A 304 -18.19 -4.15 11.98
C ASN A 304 -17.61 -3.70 10.63
N LEU A 305 -18.10 -2.57 10.13
CA LEU A 305 -17.60 -1.96 8.89
C LEU A 305 -16.09 -1.61 8.98
N THR A 306 -15.60 -1.29 10.18
CA THR A 306 -14.17 -1.01 10.41
C THR A 306 -13.31 -2.20 10.06
N ALA A 307 -13.69 -3.42 10.49
CA ALA A 307 -12.98 -4.65 10.15
C ALA A 307 -12.99 -4.93 8.64
N LEU A 308 -14.13 -4.73 7.96
CA LEU A 308 -14.19 -4.86 6.50
C LEU A 308 -13.25 -3.87 5.82
N ASN A 309 -13.31 -2.59 6.19
CA ASN A 309 -12.46 -1.56 5.61
C ASN A 309 -10.97 -1.83 5.87
N GLN A 310 -10.62 -2.35 7.04
CA GLN A 310 -9.26 -2.76 7.34
C GLN A 310 -8.82 -3.92 6.43
N PHE A 311 -9.69 -4.91 6.21
CA PHE A 311 -9.40 -6.00 5.28
C PHE A 311 -9.20 -5.49 3.84
N GLY A 312 -10.08 -4.62 3.35
CA GLY A 312 -9.94 -4.00 2.03
C GLY A 312 -8.67 -3.15 1.89
N HIS A 313 -8.31 -2.40 2.94
CA HIS A 313 -7.06 -1.65 3.01
C HIS A 313 -5.85 -2.60 2.96
N ASN A 314 -5.87 -3.68 3.74
CA ASN A 314 -4.81 -4.68 3.74
C ASN A 314 -4.66 -5.33 2.36
N LEU A 315 -5.76 -5.66 1.68
CA LEU A 315 -5.69 -6.15 0.29
C LEU A 315 -5.01 -5.13 -0.63
N ASN A 316 -5.33 -3.83 -0.51
CA ASN A 316 -4.73 -2.78 -1.32
C ASN A 316 -3.22 -2.65 -1.04
N GLU A 317 -2.84 -2.58 0.23
CA GLU A 317 -1.43 -2.51 0.61
C GLU A 317 -0.69 -3.76 0.15
N THR A 318 -1.24 -4.94 0.41
CA THR A 318 -0.51 -6.18 0.11
C THR A 318 -0.38 -6.43 -1.39
N TYR A 319 -1.45 -6.26 -2.18
CA TYR A 319 -1.44 -6.60 -3.59
C TYR A 319 -1.09 -5.47 -4.53
N CYS A 320 -1.38 -4.23 -4.14
CA CYS A 320 -1.09 -3.07 -4.98
C CYS A 320 0.20 -2.35 -4.56
N SER A 321 0.84 -2.71 -3.43
CA SER A 321 2.14 -2.15 -3.05
C SER A 321 3.38 -2.97 -3.45
N GLY A 322 3.18 -4.11 -4.13
CA GLY A 322 4.27 -4.99 -4.54
C GLY A 322 5.17 -4.43 -5.65
N CYS A 323 4.73 -3.40 -6.39
CA CYS A 323 5.51 -2.76 -7.47
C CYS A 323 5.75 -1.26 -7.23
N HIS A 324 4.81 -0.56 -6.60
CA HIS A 324 4.86 0.85 -6.21
C HIS A 324 4.23 1.00 -4.83
N ALA A 325 4.07 2.20 -4.26
CA ALA A 325 3.19 2.39 -3.11
C ALA A 325 1.74 2.19 -3.55
N ALA A 326 0.93 1.60 -2.67
CA ALA A 326 -0.49 1.48 -2.95
C ALA A 326 -1.08 2.88 -3.09
N ILE A 327 -1.86 3.08 -4.15
CA ILE A 327 -2.54 4.34 -4.39
C ILE A 327 -3.69 4.44 -3.40
N GLY A 328 -3.79 5.56 -2.68
CA GLY A 328 -4.88 5.83 -1.74
C GLY A 328 -6.25 5.78 -2.43
N ALA A 329 -7.26 5.23 -1.75
CA ALA A 329 -8.59 5.02 -2.31
C ALA A 329 -9.26 6.32 -2.81
N ASP A 330 -8.95 7.44 -2.17
CA ASP A 330 -9.44 8.79 -2.47
C ASP A 330 -8.83 9.42 -3.74
N HIS A 331 -7.90 8.74 -4.41
CA HIS A 331 -7.22 9.26 -5.59
C HIS A 331 -8.09 9.22 -6.86
N TYR A 332 -8.80 8.12 -7.11
CA TYR A 332 -9.66 7.96 -8.29
C TYR A 332 -11.14 7.98 -7.92
N THR A 333 -12.01 8.17 -8.92
CA THR A 333 -13.46 8.01 -8.75
C THR A 333 -13.87 6.54 -8.66
N ALA A 334 -15.06 6.27 -8.09
CA ALA A 334 -15.61 4.91 -7.98
C ALA A 334 -15.63 4.18 -9.34
N ASN A 335 -15.97 4.86 -10.43
CA ASN A 335 -16.03 4.22 -11.75
C ASN A 335 -14.64 4.00 -12.37
N GLN A 336 -13.65 4.82 -12.03
CA GLN A 336 -12.28 4.68 -12.54
C GLN A 336 -11.54 3.51 -11.89
N TRP A 337 -11.77 3.23 -10.60
CA TRP A 337 -11.13 2.14 -9.87
C TRP A 337 -11.32 0.77 -10.53
N ILE A 338 -12.45 0.55 -11.22
CA ILE A 338 -12.71 -0.69 -11.97
C ILE A 338 -11.61 -0.93 -13.01
N GLY A 339 -11.23 0.10 -13.77
CA GLY A 339 -10.19 -0.01 -14.79
C GLY A 339 -8.81 -0.24 -14.17
N VAL A 340 -8.52 0.48 -13.08
CA VAL A 340 -7.24 0.38 -12.35
C VAL A 340 -7.03 -1.04 -11.82
N VAL A 341 -7.98 -1.58 -11.05
CA VAL A 341 -7.86 -2.93 -10.48
C VAL A 341 -7.83 -3.99 -11.60
N ASN A 342 -8.65 -3.87 -12.65
CA ASN A 342 -8.62 -4.82 -13.75
C ASN A 342 -7.30 -4.83 -14.53
N SER A 343 -6.58 -3.70 -14.59
CA SER A 343 -5.26 -3.63 -15.21
C SER A 343 -4.16 -4.34 -14.40
N MET A 344 -4.40 -4.51 -13.10
CA MET A 344 -3.42 -5.07 -12.15
C MET A 344 -3.74 -6.52 -11.76
N LYS A 345 -5.01 -6.93 -11.71
CA LYS A 345 -5.41 -8.23 -11.13
C LYS A 345 -4.65 -9.43 -11.69
N ASN A 346 -4.33 -9.44 -12.98
CA ASN A 346 -3.60 -10.53 -13.64
C ASN A 346 -2.09 -10.54 -13.33
N ARG A 347 -1.60 -9.52 -12.62
CA ARG A 347 -0.21 -9.37 -12.15
C ARG A 347 -0.09 -9.61 -10.63
N THR A 348 -1.17 -10.04 -10.01
CA THR A 348 -1.27 -10.31 -8.56
C THR A 348 -1.77 -11.74 -8.36
N SER A 349 -1.53 -12.32 -7.18
CA SER A 349 -2.07 -13.64 -6.79
C SER A 349 -3.47 -13.56 -6.15
N MET A 350 -4.20 -12.44 -6.31
CA MET A 350 -5.55 -12.26 -5.75
C MET A 350 -6.55 -13.27 -6.31
N SER A 351 -7.40 -13.82 -5.44
CA SER A 351 -8.58 -14.57 -5.85
C SER A 351 -9.64 -13.65 -6.48
N ALA A 352 -10.65 -14.23 -7.14
CA ALA A 352 -11.78 -13.45 -7.66
C ALA A 352 -12.53 -12.69 -6.54
N ASP A 353 -12.59 -13.28 -5.34
CA ASP A 353 -13.20 -12.69 -4.14
C ASP A 353 -12.37 -11.51 -3.62
N ASP A 354 -11.05 -11.64 -3.60
CA ASP A 354 -10.15 -10.55 -3.19
C ASP A 354 -10.22 -9.38 -4.16
N VAL A 355 -10.16 -9.66 -5.46
CA VAL A 355 -10.30 -8.63 -6.50
C VAL A 355 -11.62 -7.88 -6.31
N ARG A 356 -12.71 -8.60 -6.02
CA ARG A 356 -14.02 -7.99 -5.81
C ARG A 356 -14.08 -7.14 -4.54
N THR A 357 -13.58 -7.67 -3.43
CA THR A 357 -13.54 -7.00 -2.13
C THR A 357 -12.69 -5.74 -2.18
N LEU A 358 -11.48 -5.84 -2.76
CA LEU A 358 -10.58 -4.72 -2.97
C LEU A 358 -11.23 -3.63 -3.86
N THR A 359 -11.84 -4.04 -4.97
CA THR A 359 -12.51 -3.10 -5.87
C THR A 359 -13.60 -2.33 -5.13
N ILE A 360 -14.48 -3.01 -4.40
CA ILE A 360 -15.59 -2.36 -3.68
C ILE A 360 -15.05 -1.47 -2.55
N TYR A 361 -14.01 -1.90 -1.83
CA TYR A 361 -13.33 -1.07 -0.83
C TYR A 361 -12.82 0.26 -1.43
N LEU A 362 -12.07 0.19 -2.52
CA LEU A 362 -11.53 1.38 -3.20
C LEU A 362 -12.65 2.28 -3.73
N GLN A 363 -13.73 1.68 -4.26
CA GLN A 363 -14.89 2.41 -4.75
C GLN A 363 -15.67 3.12 -3.65
N ARG A 364 -15.89 2.46 -2.50
CA ARG A 364 -16.60 3.03 -1.35
C ARG A 364 -15.84 4.20 -0.73
N ASN A 365 -14.52 4.15 -0.76
CA ASN A 365 -13.61 5.16 -0.22
C ASN A 365 -13.04 6.09 -1.31
N SER A 366 -13.69 6.14 -2.47
CA SER A 366 -13.24 6.92 -3.62
C SER A 366 -13.43 8.43 -3.46
N LYS A 367 -12.72 9.20 -4.30
CA LYS A 367 -12.76 10.67 -4.31
C LYS A 367 -14.18 11.23 -4.30
N ASP A 368 -15.04 10.69 -5.15
CA ASP A 368 -16.43 11.12 -5.34
C ASP A 368 -17.42 10.50 -4.35
N LYS A 369 -16.94 9.68 -3.40
CA LYS A 369 -17.71 9.18 -2.25
C LYS A 369 -17.35 9.91 -0.95
N VAL A 370 -16.06 10.19 -0.71
CA VAL A 370 -15.57 10.84 0.51
C VAL A 370 -15.80 12.36 0.48
N GLY A 371 -15.86 12.98 -0.72
CA GLY A 371 -16.10 14.42 -0.88
C GLY A 371 -17.56 14.85 -1.09
N ALA A 372 -18.52 13.92 -1.07
CA ALA A 372 -19.94 14.22 -1.32
C ALA A 372 -20.74 14.62 -0.05
N SER A 373 -20.05 14.79 1.08
CA SER A 373 -20.59 15.14 2.39
C SER A 373 -20.35 16.61 2.81
N HIS A 374 -20.25 17.53 1.85
CA HIS A 374 -20.21 18.97 2.11
C HIS A 374 -21.28 19.75 1.35
#